data_AF-A0A8B6BTG5-F1
#
_entry.id   AF-A0A8B6BTG5-F1
#
_cell.length_a   1.000
_cell.length_b   1.000
_cell.length_c   1.000
_cell.angle_alpha   90.00
_cell.angle_beta   90.00
_cell.angle_gamma   90.00
#
_symmetry.space_group_name_H-M   'P 1'
#
loop_
_entity.id
_entity.type
_entity.pdbx_description
1 polymer ?
#
loop_
_entity_poly.entity_id
_entity_poly.type
_entity_poly.pdbx_seq_one_letter_code
_entity_poly.pdbx_strand_id
1 'polypeptide(L)'
;MDSIRMLILVFSSAVKTCGIICCFHSLTDETGVWHDTPYGKVAFVLLWLQIYNAISSLVYFVCKVMMKLSMSSDEKDDVDLNNCLQKEVEKALEVWGSIEENPTNKQLSFVAKEIAVDQAYVYLAGQLDVSWTDIKIIEVDYRGDVKRISLETLVKWMELKATEATVIALLKGLLSIDRHDVIVKFDKQFCNN
;
A
#
# COMPACT_ATOMS: atom_id res chain seq x y z
N MET A 1 -19.90 13.12 19.11
CA MET A 1 -19.64 13.75 20.41
C MET A 1 -18.19 13.56 20.88
N ASP A 2 -17.48 12.50 20.45
CA ASP A 2 -16.10 12.22 20.88
C ASP A 2 -15.03 13.17 20.29
N SER A 3 -15.23 13.71 19.09
CA SER A 3 -14.27 14.60 18.44
C SER A 3 -14.10 15.95 19.15
N ILE A 4 -15.16 16.48 19.77
CA ILE A 4 -15.11 17.76 20.50
C ILE A 4 -14.37 17.59 21.82
N ARG A 5 -14.56 16.46 22.52
CA ARG A 5 -13.81 16.13 23.74
C ARG A 5 -12.32 15.97 23.45
N MET A 6 -11.95 15.37 22.32
CA MET A 6 -10.56 15.24 21.90
C MET A 6 -9.95 16.60 21.54
N LEU A 7 -10.70 17.49 20.88
CA LEU A 7 -10.26 18.86 20.58
C LEU A 7 -10.01 19.66 21.86
N ILE A 8 -10.92 19.58 22.85
CA ILE A 8 -10.76 20.24 24.14
C ILE A 8 -9.52 19.74 24.88
N LEU A 9 -9.21 18.43 24.82
CA LEU A 9 -8.00 17.87 25.43
C LEU A 9 -6.71 18.34 24.73
N VAL A 10 -6.71 18.45 23.40
CA VAL A 10 -5.57 18.98 22.64
C VAL A 10 -5.34 20.46 22.96
N PHE A 11 -6.41 21.27 22.96
CA PHE A 11 -6.32 22.70 23.35
C PHE A 11 -5.89 22.87 24.82
N SER A 12 -6.37 22.03 25.73
CA SER A 12 -5.94 22.05 27.14
C SER A 12 -4.46 21.68 27.30
N SER A 13 -3.93 20.81 26.43
CA SER A 13 -2.50 20.46 26.41
C SER A 13 -1.64 21.56 25.82
N ALA A 14 -2.13 22.23 24.76
CA ALA A 14 -1.46 23.35 24.10
C ALA A 14 -1.36 24.59 25.01
N VAL A 15 -2.39 24.85 25.82
CA VAL A 15 -2.38 25.91 26.83
C VAL A 15 -1.37 25.60 27.96
N LYS A 16 -1.22 24.31 28.33
CA LYS A 16 -0.20 23.88 29.31
C LYS A 16 1.23 24.01 28.76
N THR A 17 1.47 23.67 27.50
CA THR A 17 2.79 23.85 26.87
C THR A 17 3.13 25.32 26.66
N CYS A 18 2.16 26.18 26.35
CA CYS A 18 2.36 27.64 26.29
C CYS A 18 2.76 28.21 27.67
N GLY A 19 2.11 27.76 28.75
CA GLY A 19 2.51 28.11 30.12
C GLY A 19 3.93 27.66 30.49
N ILE A 20 4.34 26.45 30.08
CA ILE A 20 5.70 25.92 30.32
C ILE A 20 6.75 26.70 29.52
N ILE A 21 6.46 27.05 28.26
CA ILE A 21 7.35 27.84 27.40
C ILE A 21 7.50 29.27 27.94
N CYS A 22 6.42 29.91 28.40
CA CYS A 22 6.48 31.23 29.02
C CYS A 22 7.25 31.21 30.36
N CYS A 23 7.11 30.15 31.17
CA CYS A 23 7.93 29.98 32.38
C CYS A 23 9.41 29.74 32.06
N PHE A 24 9.73 29.02 30.98
CA PHE A 24 11.11 28.81 30.54
C PHE A 24 11.76 30.07 29.97
N HIS A 25 11.02 30.88 29.21
CA HIS A 25 11.52 32.17 28.68
C HIS A 25 11.85 33.16 29.81
N SER A 26 11.01 33.21 30.86
CA SER A 26 11.27 34.05 32.03
C SER A 26 12.46 33.56 32.88
N LEU A 27 12.88 32.30 32.76
CA LEU A 27 14.04 31.73 33.46
C LEU A 27 15.36 31.91 32.68
N THR A 28 15.29 32.06 31.35
CA THR A 28 16.48 32.23 30.50
C THR A 28 16.99 33.68 30.46
N ASP A 29 16.13 34.68 30.68
CA ASP A 29 16.49 36.09 30.56
C ASP A 29 17.33 36.65 31.73
N GLU A 30 17.27 36.05 32.93
CA GLU A 30 17.98 36.61 34.10
C GLU A 30 19.35 35.99 34.40
N THR A 31 19.73 34.84 33.81
CA THR A 31 21.02 34.21 34.19
C THR A 31 21.86 33.60 33.09
N GLY A 32 21.37 33.34 31.87
CA GLY A 32 22.19 32.86 30.75
C GLY A 32 23.05 31.59 30.96
N VAL A 33 23.00 30.93 32.12
CA VAL A 33 23.97 29.88 32.54
C VAL A 33 23.43 28.45 32.37
N TRP A 34 22.13 28.28 32.10
CA TRP A 34 21.51 26.95 32.12
C TRP A 34 21.91 26.04 30.94
N HIS A 35 22.29 26.59 29.79
CA HIS A 35 22.61 25.80 28.59
C HIS A 35 23.88 24.95 28.69
N ASP A 36 24.82 25.28 29.58
CA ASP A 36 26.10 24.57 29.70
C ASP A 36 26.18 23.55 30.83
N THR A 37 25.15 23.49 31.68
CA THR A 37 25.07 22.43 32.69
C THR A 37 24.52 21.13 32.08
N PRO A 38 25.00 19.95 32.51
CA PRO A 38 24.47 18.67 32.05
C PRO A 38 22.96 18.53 32.32
N TYR A 39 22.44 19.15 33.38
CA TYR A 39 21.01 19.15 33.70
C TYR A 39 20.17 20.04 32.77
N GLY A 40 20.68 21.21 32.36
CA GLY A 40 19.99 22.08 31.41
C GLY A 40 19.92 21.51 29.99
N LYS A 41 20.96 20.79 29.56
CA LYS A 41 20.95 20.05 28.27
C LYS A 41 19.89 18.95 28.28
N VAL A 42 19.74 18.21 29.38
CA VAL A 42 18.70 17.18 29.53
C VAL A 42 17.31 17.80 29.54
N ALA A 43 17.10 18.90 30.26
CA ALA A 43 15.81 19.60 30.30
C ALA A 43 15.39 20.15 28.92
N PHE A 44 16.34 20.70 28.16
CA PHE A 44 16.12 21.19 26.80
C PHE A 44 15.74 20.06 25.82
N VAL A 45 16.42 18.91 25.90
CA VAL A 45 16.10 17.73 25.08
C VAL A 45 14.71 17.18 25.42
N LEU A 46 14.35 17.11 26.71
CA LEU A 46 13.02 16.67 27.13
C LEU A 46 11.92 17.64 26.66
N LEU A 47 12.16 18.95 26.72
CA LEU A 47 11.23 19.96 26.22
C LEU A 47 11.04 19.82 24.70
N TRP A 48 12.13 19.64 23.95
CA TRP A 48 12.09 19.39 22.51
C TRP A 48 11.32 18.11 22.15
N LEU A 49 11.50 17.03 22.92
CA LEU A 49 10.76 15.79 22.72
C LEU A 49 9.25 15.97 22.93
N GLN A 50 8.85 16.75 23.94
CA GLN A 50 7.44 17.03 24.21
C GLN A 50 6.80 17.88 23.10
N ILE A 51 7.54 18.88 22.59
CA ILE A 51 7.10 19.70 21.46
C ILE A 51 6.96 18.84 20.20
N TYR A 52 7.95 17.99 19.91
CA TYR A 52 7.91 17.08 18.77
C TYR A 52 6.71 16.13 18.84
N ASN A 53 6.45 15.52 19.99
CA ASN A 53 5.31 14.62 20.19
C ASN A 53 3.97 15.35 20.02
N ALA A 54 3.85 16.59 20.52
CA ALA A 54 2.64 17.40 20.36
C ALA A 54 2.39 17.76 18.89
N ILE A 55 3.44 18.16 18.16
CA ILE A 55 3.36 18.49 16.73
C ILE A 55 3.02 17.24 15.92
N SER A 56 3.70 16.11 16.17
CA SER A 56 3.44 14.86 15.46
C SER A 56 2.01 14.35 15.68
N SER A 57 1.47 14.51 16.90
CA SER A 57 0.07 14.17 17.21
C SER A 57 -0.92 15.08 16.49
N LEU A 58 -0.62 16.38 16.42
CA LEU A 58 -1.43 17.35 15.67
C LEU A 58 -1.43 17.05 14.17
N VAL A 59 -0.26 16.78 13.58
CA VAL A 59 -0.13 16.41 12.16
C VAL A 59 -0.89 15.13 11.87
N TYR A 60 -0.75 14.10 12.71
CA TYR A 60 -1.51 12.85 12.58
C TYR A 60 -3.04 13.10 12.64
N PHE A 61 -3.50 13.96 13.55
CA PHE A 61 -4.91 14.32 13.66
C PHE A 61 -5.41 15.07 12.42
N VAL A 62 -4.64 16.05 11.92
CA VAL A 62 -4.98 16.79 10.70
C VAL A 62 -5.04 15.84 9.50
N CYS A 63 -4.05 14.96 9.32
CA CYS A 63 -4.06 13.94 8.27
C CYS A 63 -5.29 13.02 8.37
N LYS A 64 -5.64 12.58 9.59
CA LYS A 64 -6.82 11.71 9.82
C LYS A 64 -8.14 12.43 9.53
N VAL A 65 -8.24 13.71 9.85
CA VAL A 65 -9.42 14.53 9.53
C VAL A 65 -9.49 14.82 8.03
N MET A 66 -8.37 15.11 7.37
CA MET A 66 -8.32 15.31 5.91
C MET A 66 -8.69 14.03 5.16
N MET A 67 -8.19 12.86 5.58
CA MET A 67 -8.60 11.56 5.02
C MET A 67 -10.10 11.32 5.21
N LYS A 68 -10.68 11.71 6.35
CA LYS A 68 -12.11 11.52 6.61
C LYS A 68 -13.00 12.51 5.85
N LEU A 69 -12.47 13.69 5.50
CA LEU A 69 -13.17 14.70 4.69
C LEU A 69 -13.03 14.45 3.19
N SER A 70 -11.94 13.83 2.73
CA SER A 70 -11.81 13.39 1.33
C SER A 70 -12.71 12.20 1.02
N MET A 71 -13.11 11.42 2.03
CA MET A 71 -14.03 10.28 1.86
C MET A 71 -15.50 10.66 1.65
N SER A 72 -15.93 11.92 1.79
CA SER A 72 -17.38 12.22 1.76
C SER A 72 -17.95 12.68 0.40
N SER A 73 -17.13 12.77 -0.66
CA SER A 73 -17.59 13.20 -1.99
C SER A 73 -17.31 12.18 -3.10
N ASP A 74 -16.26 11.36 -2.98
CA ASP A 74 -15.86 10.39 -4.03
C ASP A 74 -16.40 8.97 -3.78
N GLU A 75 -16.90 8.68 -2.57
CA GLU A 75 -17.31 7.33 -2.16
C GLU A 75 -18.53 6.79 -2.93
N LYS A 76 -19.35 7.67 -3.53
CA LYS A 76 -20.54 7.23 -4.28
C LYS A 76 -20.21 6.80 -5.71
N ASP A 77 -19.29 7.50 -6.36
CA ASP A 77 -18.86 7.18 -7.71
C ASP A 77 -17.86 6.00 -7.72
N ASP A 78 -17.03 5.87 -6.69
CA ASP A 78 -16.10 4.74 -6.53
C ASP A 78 -16.81 3.42 -6.17
N VAL A 79 -17.90 3.47 -5.38
CA VAL A 79 -18.70 2.28 -5.05
C VAL A 79 -19.45 1.76 -6.28
N ASP A 80 -19.98 2.64 -7.12
CA ASP A 80 -20.63 2.25 -8.37
C ASP A 80 -19.62 1.73 -9.42
N LEU A 81 -18.42 2.31 -9.48
CA LEU A 81 -17.34 1.82 -10.34
C LEU A 81 -16.81 0.46 -9.90
N ASN A 82 -16.58 0.26 -8.59
CA ASN A 82 -16.13 -1.03 -8.04
C ASN A 82 -17.17 -2.13 -8.24
N ASN A 83 -18.46 -1.83 -8.08
CA ASN A 83 -19.54 -2.78 -8.34
C ASN A 83 -19.63 -3.17 -9.84
N CYS A 84 -19.39 -2.22 -10.75
CA CYS A 84 -19.32 -2.51 -12.19
C CYS A 84 -18.10 -3.36 -12.54
N LEU A 85 -16.93 -3.03 -12.01
CA LEU A 85 -15.70 -3.78 -12.26
C LEU A 85 -15.78 -5.21 -11.72
N GLN A 86 -16.36 -5.38 -10.53
CA GLN A 86 -16.55 -6.69 -9.92
C GLN A 86 -17.45 -7.59 -10.77
N LYS A 87 -18.52 -7.06 -11.35
CA LYS A 87 -19.38 -7.82 -12.29
C LYS A 87 -18.65 -8.25 -13.56
N GLU A 88 -17.78 -7.39 -14.12
CA GLU A 88 -16.96 -7.78 -15.28
C GLU A 88 -15.96 -8.88 -14.92
N VAL A 89 -15.37 -8.81 -13.73
CA VAL A 89 -14.44 -9.85 -13.23
C VAL A 89 -15.15 -11.17 -12.97
N GLU A 90 -16.32 -11.16 -12.32
CA GLU A 90 -17.14 -12.37 -12.10
C GLU A 90 -17.48 -13.04 -13.44
N LYS A 91 -17.93 -12.26 -14.43
CA LYS A 91 -18.22 -12.76 -15.78
C LYS A 91 -16.98 -13.36 -16.45
N ALA A 92 -15.83 -12.71 -16.35
CA ALA A 92 -14.58 -13.25 -16.91
C ALA A 92 -14.23 -14.59 -16.25
N LEU A 93 -14.29 -14.67 -14.91
CA LEU A 93 -14.00 -15.89 -14.18
C LEU A 93 -14.99 -17.02 -14.51
N GLU A 94 -16.26 -16.73 -14.79
CA GLU A 94 -17.23 -17.73 -15.24
C GLU A 94 -16.87 -18.29 -16.62
N VAL A 95 -16.53 -17.42 -17.59
CA VAL A 95 -16.14 -17.85 -18.95
C VAL A 95 -14.89 -18.70 -18.90
N TRP A 96 -13.82 -18.19 -18.30
CA TRP A 96 -12.53 -18.90 -18.21
C TRP A 96 -12.56 -20.09 -17.25
N GLY A 97 -13.47 -20.10 -16.27
CA GLY A 97 -13.64 -21.22 -15.34
C GLY A 97 -14.19 -22.48 -15.99
N SER A 98 -14.81 -22.35 -17.17
CA SER A 98 -15.22 -23.50 -17.99
C SER A 98 -14.10 -24.05 -18.88
N ILE A 99 -12.97 -23.35 -18.98
CA ILE A 99 -11.85 -23.66 -19.87
C ILE A 99 -10.66 -24.11 -19.02
N GLU A 100 -10.47 -25.42 -18.92
CA GLU A 100 -9.32 -26.04 -18.23
C GLU A 100 -8.07 -26.10 -19.13
N GLU A 101 -7.70 -24.95 -19.71
CA GLU A 101 -6.50 -24.84 -20.56
C GLU A 101 -5.37 -24.09 -19.86
N ASN A 102 -4.14 -24.49 -20.19
CA ASN A 102 -2.94 -23.78 -19.77
C ASN A 102 -2.82 -22.44 -20.53
N PRO A 103 -2.39 -21.35 -19.88
CA PRO A 103 -2.23 -20.07 -20.55
C PRO A 103 -1.12 -20.14 -21.60
N THR A 104 -1.39 -19.54 -22.75
CA THR A 104 -0.42 -19.41 -23.84
C THR A 104 0.69 -18.41 -23.49
N ASN A 105 1.85 -18.52 -24.14
CA ASN A 105 2.94 -17.55 -23.99
C ASN A 105 2.50 -16.09 -24.28
N LYS A 106 1.51 -15.89 -25.15
CA LYS A 106 0.94 -14.55 -25.42
C LYS A 106 0.16 -14.02 -24.23
N GLN A 107 -0.67 -14.86 -23.60
CA GLN A 107 -1.42 -14.53 -22.39
C GLN A 107 -0.48 -14.25 -21.21
N LEU A 108 0.54 -15.08 -21.00
CA LEU A 108 1.55 -14.82 -19.97
C LEU A 108 2.33 -13.53 -20.21
N SER A 109 2.77 -13.28 -21.44
CA SER A 109 3.49 -12.05 -21.79
C SER A 109 2.62 -10.80 -21.63
N PHE A 110 1.30 -10.92 -21.83
CA PHE A 110 0.37 -9.84 -21.56
C PHE A 110 0.30 -9.55 -20.06
N VAL A 111 0.02 -10.57 -19.24
CA VAL A 111 -0.08 -10.41 -17.78
C VAL A 111 1.23 -9.90 -17.20
N ALA A 112 2.37 -10.47 -17.61
CA ALA A 112 3.71 -10.04 -17.20
C ALA A 112 3.95 -8.54 -17.44
N LYS A 113 3.45 -7.99 -18.57
CA LYS A 113 3.57 -6.57 -18.89
C LYS A 113 2.74 -5.71 -17.94
N GLU A 114 1.50 -6.11 -17.64
CA GLU A 114 0.59 -5.35 -16.78
C GLU A 114 0.98 -5.41 -15.28
N ILE A 115 1.69 -6.45 -14.86
CA ILE A 115 2.16 -6.63 -13.46
C ILE A 115 3.63 -6.26 -13.24
N ALA A 116 4.34 -5.81 -14.28
CA ALA A 116 5.72 -5.33 -14.15
C ALA A 116 5.84 -4.02 -13.34
N VAL A 117 4.70 -3.39 -13.03
CA VAL A 117 4.62 -2.21 -12.18
C VAL A 117 4.62 -2.64 -10.71
N ASP A 118 5.31 -1.88 -9.86
CA ASP A 118 5.28 -1.99 -8.39
C ASP A 118 5.58 -3.39 -7.81
N GLN A 119 6.36 -4.20 -8.54
CA GLN A 119 6.71 -5.57 -8.14
C GLN A 119 5.49 -6.48 -7.89
N ALA A 120 4.34 -6.19 -8.52
CA ALA A 120 3.12 -6.98 -8.37
C ALA A 120 3.32 -8.47 -8.71
N TYR A 121 4.30 -8.79 -9.57
CA TYR A 121 4.68 -10.15 -9.90
C TYR A 121 5.12 -10.99 -8.68
N VAL A 122 5.71 -10.39 -7.64
CA VAL A 122 6.14 -11.12 -6.43
C VAL A 122 4.92 -11.59 -5.63
N TYR A 123 3.91 -10.72 -5.49
CA TYR A 123 2.68 -11.06 -4.79
C TYR A 123 1.88 -12.11 -5.57
N LEU A 124 1.78 -11.95 -6.89
CA LEU A 124 1.12 -12.93 -7.75
C LEU A 124 1.83 -14.29 -7.68
N ALA A 125 3.16 -14.31 -7.74
CA ALA A 125 3.96 -15.52 -7.63
C ALA A 125 3.70 -16.26 -6.31
N GLY A 126 3.54 -15.52 -5.21
CA GLY A 126 3.13 -16.08 -3.91
C GLY A 126 1.75 -16.72 -3.93
N GLN A 127 0.76 -16.12 -4.61
CA GLN A 127 -0.58 -16.72 -4.78
C GLN A 127 -0.58 -17.96 -5.67
N LEU A 128 0.45 -18.09 -6.54
CA LEU A 128 0.63 -19.19 -7.47
C LEU A 128 1.58 -20.27 -6.95
N ASP A 129 1.95 -20.21 -5.66
CA ASP A 129 2.89 -21.10 -4.98
C ASP A 129 4.30 -21.18 -5.62
N VAL A 130 4.76 -20.11 -6.26
CA VAL A 130 6.17 -20.01 -6.67
C VAL A 130 7.00 -19.60 -5.47
N SER A 131 8.06 -20.37 -5.18
CA SER A 131 8.88 -20.11 -4.01
C SER A 131 9.66 -18.80 -4.15
N TRP A 132 9.86 -18.10 -3.04
CA TRP A 132 10.68 -16.89 -3.02
C TRP A 132 12.10 -17.13 -3.54
N THR A 133 12.66 -18.32 -3.29
CA THR A 133 13.97 -18.73 -3.80
C THR A 133 14.00 -18.76 -5.33
N ASP A 134 12.98 -19.34 -5.98
CA ASP A 134 12.88 -19.35 -7.44
C ASP A 134 12.79 -17.92 -8.01
N ILE A 135 11.99 -17.06 -7.37
CA ILE A 135 11.87 -15.65 -7.76
C ILE A 135 13.25 -14.96 -7.69
N LYS A 136 14.02 -15.18 -6.62
CA LYS A 136 15.36 -14.58 -6.48
C LYS A 136 16.37 -15.08 -7.49
N ILE A 137 16.30 -16.36 -7.88
CA ILE A 137 17.13 -16.89 -8.97
C ILE A 137 16.80 -16.15 -10.27
N ILE A 138 15.52 -16.00 -10.61
CA ILE A 138 15.06 -15.30 -11.82
C ILE A 138 15.48 -13.81 -11.80
N GLU A 139 15.35 -13.13 -10.66
CA GLU A 139 15.80 -11.74 -10.50
C GLU A 139 17.31 -11.58 -10.75
N VAL A 140 18.11 -12.57 -10.34
CA VAL A 140 19.56 -12.58 -10.55
C VAL A 140 19.92 -12.82 -12.01
N ASP A 141 19.17 -13.67 -12.71
CA ASP A 141 19.40 -14.01 -14.12
C ASP A 141 18.98 -12.85 -15.06
N TYR A 142 17.96 -12.08 -14.68
CA TYR A 142 17.37 -11.03 -15.52
C TYR A 142 17.40 -9.63 -14.88
N ARG A 143 18.56 -9.27 -14.29
CA ARG A 143 18.71 -8.01 -13.55
C ARG A 143 18.29 -6.79 -14.35
N GLY A 144 17.39 -6.00 -13.77
CA GLY A 144 16.95 -4.71 -14.31
C GLY A 144 15.83 -4.79 -15.36
N ASP A 145 15.47 -5.98 -15.85
CA ASP A 145 14.33 -6.16 -16.75
C ASP A 145 13.14 -6.75 -15.99
N VAL A 146 12.38 -5.89 -15.31
CA VAL A 146 11.22 -6.29 -14.49
C VAL A 146 10.17 -7.01 -15.32
N LYS A 147 9.99 -6.63 -16.60
CA LYS A 147 9.03 -7.29 -17.49
C LYS A 147 9.47 -8.73 -17.79
N ARG A 148 10.75 -8.94 -18.06
CA ARG A 148 11.32 -10.28 -18.27
C ARG A 148 11.24 -11.10 -17.00
N ILE A 149 11.57 -10.52 -15.83
CA ILE A 149 11.43 -11.19 -14.53
C ILE A 149 9.99 -11.66 -14.30
N SER A 150 9.01 -10.77 -14.51
CA SER A 150 7.58 -11.12 -14.36
C SER A 150 7.17 -12.27 -15.29
N LEU A 151 7.61 -12.25 -16.55
CA LEU A 151 7.30 -13.30 -17.51
C LEU A 151 7.91 -14.64 -17.10
N GLU A 152 9.20 -14.64 -16.76
CA GLU A 152 9.93 -15.86 -16.39
C GLU A 152 9.40 -16.44 -15.08
N THR A 153 8.90 -15.60 -14.17
CA THR A 153 8.20 -16.04 -12.96
C THR A 153 6.91 -16.79 -13.30
N LEU A 154 6.13 -16.31 -14.27
CA LEU A 154 4.92 -16.99 -14.74
C LEU A 154 5.22 -18.27 -15.52
N VAL A 155 6.31 -18.29 -16.31
CA VAL A 155 6.77 -19.51 -16.98
C VAL A 155 7.20 -20.54 -15.94
N LYS A 156 7.95 -20.14 -14.90
CA LYS A 156 8.36 -21.01 -13.81
C LYS A 156 7.17 -21.60 -13.07
N TRP A 157 6.12 -20.81 -12.83
CA TRP A 157 4.87 -21.31 -12.27
C TRP A 157 4.25 -22.42 -13.14
N MET A 158 4.17 -22.20 -14.46
CA MET A 158 3.64 -23.22 -15.38
C MET A 158 4.46 -24.51 -15.36
N GLU A 159 5.79 -24.42 -15.27
CA GLU A 159 6.66 -25.59 -15.15
C GLU A 159 6.40 -26.37 -13.86
N LEU A 160 6.19 -25.67 -12.74
CA LEU A 160 5.98 -26.29 -11.43
C LEU A 160 4.60 -26.93 -11.29
N LYS A 161 3.57 -26.29 -11.83
CA LYS A 161 2.17 -26.71 -11.65
C LYS A 161 1.64 -27.57 -12.81
N ALA A 162 2.34 -27.62 -13.95
CA ALA A 162 2.01 -28.44 -15.12
C ALA A 162 0.53 -28.32 -15.55
N THR A 163 -0.30 -29.31 -15.23
CA THR A 163 -1.73 -29.35 -15.58
C THR A 163 -2.61 -28.48 -14.68
N GLU A 164 -2.13 -28.12 -13.49
CA GLU A 164 -2.84 -27.21 -12.57
C GLU A 164 -2.64 -25.73 -12.95
N ALA A 165 -1.69 -25.44 -13.83
CA ALA A 165 -1.37 -24.10 -14.30
C ALA A 165 -2.38 -23.57 -15.32
N THR A 166 -3.66 -23.49 -14.94
CA THR A 166 -4.76 -23.09 -15.84
C THR A 166 -4.92 -21.57 -15.93
N VAL A 167 -5.57 -21.08 -16.98
CA VAL A 167 -5.94 -19.66 -17.10
C VAL A 167 -6.76 -19.20 -15.90
N ILE A 168 -7.72 -20.02 -15.44
CA ILE A 168 -8.53 -19.67 -14.27
C ILE A 168 -7.71 -19.54 -12.98
N ALA A 169 -6.69 -20.39 -12.79
CA ALA A 169 -5.78 -20.26 -11.65
C ALA A 169 -4.99 -18.94 -11.69
N LEU A 170 -4.53 -18.53 -12.87
CA LEU A 170 -3.86 -17.24 -13.08
C LEU A 170 -4.79 -16.06 -12.75
N LEU A 171 -6.03 -16.08 -13.24
CA LEU A 171 -7.01 -15.02 -12.98
C LEU A 171 -7.41 -14.95 -11.49
N LYS A 172 -7.55 -16.10 -10.82
CA LYS A 172 -7.78 -16.14 -9.36
C LYS A 172 -6.60 -15.56 -8.59
N GLY A 173 -5.37 -15.87 -9.00
CA GLY A 173 -4.17 -15.27 -8.41
C GLY A 173 -4.15 -13.74 -8.56
N LEU A 174 -4.53 -13.22 -9.73
CA LEU A 174 -4.67 -11.78 -9.97
C LEU A 174 -5.77 -11.15 -9.11
N LEU A 175 -6.90 -11.85 -8.93
CA LEU A 175 -7.98 -11.41 -8.06
C LEU A 175 -7.51 -11.31 -6.60
N SER A 176 -6.75 -12.29 -6.12
CA SER A 176 -6.21 -12.31 -4.75
C SER A 176 -5.19 -11.21 -4.45
N ILE A 177 -4.65 -10.54 -5.47
CA ILE A 177 -3.78 -9.36 -5.34
C ILE A 177 -4.46 -8.07 -5.82
N ASP A 178 -5.79 -8.06 -5.86
CA ASP A 178 -6.65 -6.94 -6.23
C ASP A 178 -6.41 -6.36 -7.64
N ARG A 179 -5.82 -7.14 -8.55
CA ARG A 179 -5.54 -6.74 -9.95
C ARG A 179 -6.75 -6.97 -10.88
N HIS A 180 -7.90 -6.48 -10.44
CA HIS A 180 -9.18 -6.50 -11.18
C HIS A 180 -9.05 -5.85 -12.57
N ASP A 181 -8.26 -4.77 -12.66
CA ASP A 181 -7.98 -4.06 -13.91
C ASP A 181 -7.33 -4.94 -14.98
N VAL A 182 -6.41 -5.82 -14.57
CA VAL A 182 -5.69 -6.73 -15.46
C VAL A 182 -6.61 -7.84 -15.96
N ILE A 183 -7.47 -8.37 -15.08
CA ILE A 183 -8.45 -9.41 -15.44
C ILE A 183 -9.39 -8.90 -16.54
N VAL A 184 -9.92 -7.69 -16.37
CA VAL A 184 -10.83 -7.10 -17.37
C VAL A 184 -10.12 -6.84 -18.71
N LYS A 185 -8.88 -6.31 -18.69
CA LYS A 185 -8.11 -6.11 -19.93
C LYS A 185 -7.76 -7.44 -20.60
N PHE A 186 -7.43 -8.46 -19.81
CA PHE A 186 -7.18 -9.82 -20.29
C PHE A 186 -8.39 -10.37 -21.02
N ASP A 187 -9.56 -10.32 -20.38
CA ASP A 187 -10.81 -10.81 -20.97
C ASP A 187 -11.14 -10.09 -22.27
N LYS A 188 -11.07 -8.75 -22.29
CA LYS A 188 -11.32 -7.94 -23.49
C LYS A 188 -10.41 -8.29 -24.65
N GLN A 189 -9.17 -8.68 -24.38
CA GLN A 189 -8.19 -9.02 -25.41
C GLN A 189 -8.33 -10.44 -25.96
N PHE A 190 -8.75 -11.40 -25.12
CA PHE A 190 -8.70 -12.83 -25.47
C PHE A 190 -10.08 -13.50 -25.62
N CYS A 191 -11.17 -12.91 -25.13
CA CYS A 191 -12.54 -13.43 -25.33
C CYS A 191 -13.28 -12.83 -26.54
N ASN A 192 -12.89 -11.66 -27.05
CA ASN A 192 -13.59 -10.97 -28.16
C ASN A 192 -13.00 -11.25 -29.56
N ASN A 193 -12.24 -12.34 -29.74
CA ASN A 193 -11.75 -12.83 -31.03
C ASN A 193 -12.31 -14.22 -31.32
#